data_AF-A0A519DZE5-F1
#
_entry.id   AF-A0A519DZE5-F1
#
_cell.length_a   1.000
_cell.length_b   1.000
_cell.length_c   1.000
_cell.angle_alpha   90.00
_cell.angle_beta   90.00
_cell.angle_gamma   90.00
#
_symmetry.space_group_name_H-M   'P 1'
#
loop_
_entity.id
_entity.type
_entity.pdbx_description
1 polymer ?
#
loop_
_entity_poly.entity_id
_entity_poly.type
_entity_poly.pdbx_seq_one_letter_code
_entity_poly.pdbx_strand_id
1 'polypeptide(L)'
;MAATLPVPVAAWGAVISMALCVAVLIASEFMPVSLLSPIAAELGVTEGRAGQAISISGIFAVATSIFVAGLTRRVDRRLVLASFSATLVISGTIVTFAPNYLVLMVGRAL
;
A
#
# COMPACT_ATOMS: atom_id res chain seq x y z
N MET A 1 -48.37 -16.43 2.49
CA MET A 1 -47.57 -15.84 1.40
C MET A 1 -46.21 -15.50 1.97
N ALA A 2 -45.26 -16.45 1.93
CA ALA A 2 -43.94 -16.29 2.53
C ALA A 2 -43.04 -15.51 1.56
N ALA A 3 -42.50 -14.38 2.01
CA ALA A 3 -41.54 -13.59 1.24
C ALA A 3 -40.21 -14.36 1.17
N THR A 4 -39.82 -14.79 -0.02
CA THR A 4 -38.48 -15.36 -0.28
C THR A 4 -37.45 -14.24 -0.22
N LEU A 5 -36.67 -14.18 0.86
CA LEU A 5 -35.53 -13.25 0.94
C LEU A 5 -34.52 -13.62 -0.16
N PRO A 6 -34.00 -12.65 -0.94
CA PRO A 6 -33.04 -12.93 -1.99
C PRO A 6 -31.78 -13.58 -1.39
N VAL A 7 -31.37 -14.71 -1.96
CA VAL A 7 -30.10 -15.35 -1.61
C VAL A 7 -28.98 -14.41 -2.05
N PRO A 8 -28.13 -13.91 -1.14
CA PRO A 8 -27.03 -13.04 -1.53
C PRO A 8 -26.08 -13.82 -2.45
N VAL A 9 -25.90 -13.33 -3.68
CA VAL A 9 -24.94 -13.90 -4.61
C VAL A 9 -23.55 -13.78 -4.00
N ALA A 10 -22.77 -14.86 -4.02
CA ALA A 10 -21.42 -14.86 -3.47
C ALA A 10 -20.55 -13.85 -4.24
N ALA A 11 -20.06 -12.82 -3.55
CA ALA A 11 -19.29 -11.72 -4.14
C ALA A 11 -17.81 -12.10 -4.39
N TRP A 12 -17.55 -13.20 -5.10
CA TRP A 12 -16.20 -13.69 -5.40
C TRP A 12 -15.32 -12.67 -6.13
N GLY A 13 -15.91 -11.82 -6.98
CA GLY A 13 -15.18 -10.73 -7.62
C GLY A 13 -14.56 -9.75 -6.62
N ALA A 14 -15.27 -9.41 -5.53
CA ALA A 14 -14.74 -8.54 -4.49
C ALA A 14 -13.58 -9.19 -3.74
N VAL A 15 -13.66 -10.50 -3.48
CA VAL A 15 -12.58 -11.28 -2.83
C VAL A 15 -11.32 -11.27 -3.70
N ILE A 16 -11.47 -11.54 -5.01
CA ILE A 16 -10.35 -11.54 -5.96
C ILE A 16 -9.74 -10.13 -6.07
N SER A 17 -10.55 -9.07 -6.14
CA SER A 17 -10.05 -7.69 -6.16
C SER A 17 -9.26 -7.34 -4.89
N MET A 18 -9.75 -7.74 -3.71
CA MET A 18 -9.03 -7.52 -2.45
C MET A 18 -7.73 -8.33 -2.40
N ALA A 19 -7.75 -9.59 -2.84
CA ALA A 19 -6.57 -10.44 -2.89
C ALA A 19 -5.50 -9.87 -3.84
N LEU A 20 -5.90 -9.43 -5.03
CA LEU A 20 -5.01 -8.77 -5.99
C LEU A 20 -4.43 -7.47 -5.43
N CYS A 21 -5.27 -6.64 -4.80
CA CYS A 21 -4.80 -5.40 -4.16
C CYS A 21 -3.74 -5.68 -3.09
N VAL A 22 -3.98 -6.65 -2.20
CA VAL A 22 -3.02 -7.02 -1.15
C VAL A 22 -1.75 -7.64 -1.75
N ALA A 23 -1.88 -8.49 -2.77
CA ALA A 23 -0.73 -9.07 -3.46
C ALA A 23 0.17 -8.00 -4.10
N VAL A 24 -0.41 -7.01 -4.77
CA VAL A 24 0.33 -5.89 -5.36
C VAL A 24 0.99 -5.03 -4.28
N LEU A 25 0.28 -4.76 -3.17
CA LEU A 25 0.82 -4.00 -2.04
C LEU A 25 2.05 -4.69 -1.43
N ILE A 26 1.94 -6.00 -1.19
CA ILE A 26 3.03 -6.84 -0.70
C ILE A 26 4.19 -6.84 -1.70
N ALA A 27 3.93 -7.13 -2.97
CA ALA A 27 4.98 -7.14 -4.00
C ALA A 27 5.71 -5.79 -4.11
N SER A 28 4.99 -4.68 -3.99
CA SER A 28 5.57 -3.34 -4.02
C SER A 28 6.43 -3.02 -2.80
N GLU A 29 6.12 -3.58 -1.63
CA GLU A 29 6.93 -3.41 -0.41
C GLU A 29 8.20 -4.27 -0.41
N PHE A 30 8.13 -5.48 -0.97
CA PHE A 30 9.28 -6.38 -1.01
C PHE A 30 10.22 -6.13 -2.18
N MET A 31 9.79 -5.43 -3.23
CA MET A 31 10.64 -5.10 -4.38
C MET A 31 11.86 -4.21 -4.02
N PRO A 32 11.75 -3.14 -3.21
CA PRO A 32 12.91 -2.37 -2.77
C PRO A 32 13.91 -3.18 -1.94
N VAL A 33 13.43 -4.16 -1.16
CA VAL A 33 14.29 -5.00 -0.31
C VAL A 33 15.28 -5.81 -1.15
N SER A 34 14.85 -6.34 -2.30
CA SER A 34 15.74 -7.07 -3.21
C SER A 34 16.64 -6.16 -4.05
N LEU A 35 16.32 -4.87 -4.11
CA LEU A 35 17.02 -3.85 -4.92
C LEU A 35 17.83 -2.86 -4.08
N LEU A 36 18.08 -3.15 -2.79
CA LEU A 36 18.81 -2.25 -1.90
C LEU A 36 20.19 -1.84 -2.45
N SER A 37 20.97 -2.80 -2.97
CA SER A 37 22.30 -2.53 -3.54
C SER A 37 22.25 -1.69 -4.83
N PRO A 38 21.38 -1.97 -5.83
CA PRO A 38 21.25 -1.08 -7.00
C PRO A 38 20.67 0.31 -6.65
N ILE A 39 19.69 0.40 -5.73
CA ILE A 39 19.15 1.70 -5.26
C ILE A 39 20.25 2.54 -4.57
N ALA A 40 21.07 1.90 -3.74
CA ALA A 40 22.21 2.55 -3.08
C ALA A 40 23.24 3.06 -4.10
N ALA A 41 23.55 2.25 -5.13
CA ALA A 41 24.49 2.60 -6.18
C ALA A 41 24.00 3.76 -7.07
N GLU A 42 22.73 3.74 -7.49
CA GLU A 42 22.15 4.80 -8.36
C GLU A 42 22.01 6.14 -7.65
N LEU A 43 21.66 6.14 -6.35
CA LEU A 43 21.47 7.36 -5.56
C LEU A 43 22.77 7.84 -4.88
N GLY A 44 23.87 7.08 -4.99
CA GLY A 44 25.14 7.39 -4.32
C GLY A 44 25.05 7.40 -2.79
N VAL A 45 24.12 6.62 -2.23
CA VAL A 45 23.87 6.54 -0.77
C VAL A 45 24.33 5.19 -0.22
N THR A 46 24.61 5.11 1.07
CA THR A 46 24.93 3.84 1.70
C THR A 46 23.71 2.92 1.74
N GLU A 47 23.93 1.60 1.70
CA GLU A 47 22.84 0.60 1.83
C GLU A 47 22.03 0.81 3.12
N GLY A 48 22.67 1.27 4.19
CA GLY A 48 21.99 1.63 5.44
C GLY A 48 20.98 2.78 5.30
N ARG A 49 21.25 3.78 4.44
CA ARG A 49 20.27 4.83 4.12
C ARG A 49 19.16 4.26 3.25
N ALA A 50 19.48 3.48 2.22
CA ALA A 50 18.45 2.81 1.41
C ALA A 50 17.52 1.93 2.28
N GLY A 51 18.04 1.28 3.33
CA GLY A 51 17.27 0.53 4.32
C GLY A 51 16.30 1.37 5.17
N GLN A 52 16.55 2.68 5.34
CA GLN A 52 15.61 3.57 6.03
C GLN A 52 14.31 3.73 5.25
N ALA A 53 14.32 3.63 3.91
CA ALA A 53 13.11 3.69 3.10
C ALA A 53 12.14 2.54 3.44
N ILE A 54 12.67 1.36 3.78
CA ILE A 54 11.85 0.22 4.24
C ILE A 54 11.35 0.48 5.67
N SER A 55 12.23 0.98 6.55
CA SER A 55 11.87 1.26 7.95
C SER A 55 10.76 2.32 8.06
N ILE A 56 10.77 3.33 7.20
CA ILE A 56 9.78 4.40 7.24
C ILE A 56 8.40 3.89 6.86
N SER A 57 8.30 3.06 5.83
CA SER A 57 7.04 2.43 5.44
C SER A 57 6.47 1.59 6.60
N GLY A 58 7.32 0.80 7.25
CA GLY A 58 6.93 0.02 8.43
C GLY A 58 6.37 0.86 9.59
N ILE A 59 7.02 1.98 9.92
CA ILE A 59 6.56 2.89 10.98
C ILE A 59 5.21 3.51 10.62
N PHE A 60 5.05 4.00 9.39
CA PHE A 60 3.79 4.58 8.94
C PHE A 60 2.68 3.53 8.83
N ALA A 61 3.00 2.28 8.47
CA ALA A 61 2.04 1.18 8.45
C ALA A 61 1.50 0.87 9.86
N VAL A 62 2.38 0.82 10.88
CA VAL A 62 1.97 0.63 12.28
C VAL A 62 1.11 1.80 12.76
N ALA A 63 1.54 3.04 12.53
CA ALA A 63 0.78 4.23 12.90
C ALA A 63 -0.60 4.21 12.24
N THR A 64 -0.64 4.00 10.92
CA THR A 64 -1.89 3.95 10.14
C THR A 64 -2.80 2.83 10.61
N SER A 65 -2.28 1.64 10.93
CA SER A 65 -3.07 0.52 11.45
C SER A 65 -3.79 0.84 12.76
N ILE A 66 -3.15 1.64 13.63
CA ILE A 66 -3.77 2.09 14.88
C ILE A 66 -4.89 3.12 14.61
N PHE A 67 -4.65 4.09 13.72
CA PHE A 67 -5.61 5.17 13.45
C PHE A 67 -6.76 4.76 12.53
N VAL A 68 -6.51 3.87 11.56
CA VAL A 68 -7.47 3.53 10.50
C VAL A 68 -8.75 2.95 11.07
N ALA A 69 -8.67 2.05 12.04
CA ALA A 69 -9.84 1.41 12.64
C ALA A 69 -10.80 2.42 13.29
N GLY A 70 -10.27 3.53 13.84
CA GLY A 70 -11.06 4.63 14.38
C GLY A 70 -11.64 5.54 13.29
N LEU A 71 -10.81 5.96 12.33
CA LEU A 71 -11.21 6.88 11.25
C LEU A 71 -12.22 6.28 10.28
N THR A 72 -12.07 5.00 9.93
CA THR A 72 -12.93 4.35 8.93
C THR A 72 -14.18 3.72 9.52
N ARG A 73 -14.42 3.86 10.84
CA ARG A 73 -15.53 3.21 11.54
C ARG A 73 -16.91 3.62 11.03
N ARG A 74 -17.05 4.84 10.51
CA ARG A 74 -18.30 5.43 10.00
C ARG A 74 -18.34 5.53 8.47
N VAL A 75 -17.29 5.11 7.78
CA VAL A 75 -17.14 5.26 6.32
C VAL A 75 -17.48 3.93 5.62
N ASP A 76 -18.11 4.00 4.46
CA ASP A 76 -18.38 2.82 3.65
C ASP A 76 -17.09 2.09 3.27
N ARG A 77 -17.03 0.78 3.59
CA ARG A 77 -15.84 -0.06 3.38
C ARG A 77 -15.35 -0.08 1.93
N ARG A 78 -16.26 0.05 0.96
CA ARG A 78 -15.92 0.11 -0.47
C ARG A 78 -15.12 1.36 -0.80
N LEU A 79 -15.47 2.49 -0.18
CA LEU A 79 -14.82 3.77 -0.39
C LEU A 79 -13.44 3.80 0.27
N VAL A 80 -13.32 3.19 1.46
CA VAL A 80 -12.04 2.98 2.15
C VAL A 80 -11.09 2.15 1.31
N LEU A 81 -11.56 0.98 0.83
CA LEU A 81 -10.74 0.11 -0.02
C LEU A 81 -10.33 0.80 -1.33
N ALA A 82 -11.25 1.51 -1.99
CA ALA A 82 -10.94 2.27 -3.20
C ALA A 82 -9.91 3.38 -2.94
N SER A 83 -10.01 4.08 -1.80
CA SER A 83 -9.04 5.12 -1.42
C SER A 83 -7.65 4.54 -1.19
N PHE A 84 -7.52 3.41 -0.49
CA PHE A 84 -6.22 2.76 -0.28
C PHE A 84 -5.63 2.22 -1.58
N SER A 85 -6.44 1.66 -2.49
CA SER A 85 -5.96 1.27 -3.81
C SER A 85 -5.48 2.48 -4.62
N ALA A 86 -6.18 3.61 -4.57
CA ALA A 86 -5.75 4.84 -5.24
C ALA A 86 -4.44 5.38 -4.66
N THR A 87 -4.30 5.40 -3.33
CA THR A 87 -3.06 5.80 -2.65
C THR A 87 -1.89 4.91 -3.06
N LEU A 88 -2.09 3.59 -3.16
CA LEU A 88 -1.05 2.65 -3.61
C LEU A 88 -0.56 2.97 -5.02
N VAL A 89 -1.47 3.29 -5.95
CA VAL A 89 -1.13 3.67 -7.33
C VAL A 89 -0.33 4.99 -7.36
N ILE A 90 -0.75 5.97 -6.56
CA ILE A 90 -0.06 7.26 -6.44
C ILE A 90 1.35 7.06 -5.88
N SER A 91 1.47 6.28 -4.79
CA SER A 91 2.74 5.93 -4.15
C SER A 91 3.69 5.26 -5.13
N GLY A 92 3.24 4.22 -5.85
CA GLY A 92 4.06 3.54 -6.86
C GLY A 92 4.49 4.46 -8.02
N THR A 93 3.63 5.39 -8.43
CA THR A 93 3.97 6.36 -9.48
C THR A 93 5.05 7.34 -9.00
N ILE A 94 4.95 7.84 -7.77
CA ILE A 94 5.96 8.73 -7.16
C ILE A 94 7.31 8.02 -7.06
N VAL A 95 7.33 6.77 -6.59
CA VAL A 95 8.56 5.97 -6.47
C VAL A 95 9.19 5.73 -7.85
N THR A 96 8.38 5.45 -8.88
CA THR A 96 8.86 5.22 -10.25
C THR A 96 9.56 6.44 -10.84
N PHE A 97 9.05 7.64 -10.56
CA PHE A 97 9.61 8.90 -11.09
C PHE A 97 10.50 9.64 -10.07
N ALA A 98 10.95 8.99 -9.01
CA ALA A 98 11.71 9.66 -7.95
C ALA A 98 13.09 10.13 -8.44
N PRO A 99 13.36 11.45 -8.50
CA PRO A 99 14.65 11.97 -8.98
C PRO A 99 15.71 12.04 -7.88
N ASN A 100 15.32 11.84 -6.61
CA ASN A 100 16.22 11.90 -5.47
C ASN A 100 15.68 11.07 -4.29
N TYR A 101 16.57 10.82 -3.32
CA TYR A 101 16.29 10.00 -2.14
C TYR A 101 15.10 10.50 -1.31
N LEU A 102 14.88 11.82 -1.21
CA LEU A 102 13.75 12.37 -0.44
C LEU A 102 12.40 12.07 -1.10
N VAL A 103 12.32 12.19 -2.43
CA VAL A 103 11.08 11.85 -3.17
C VAL A 103 10.78 10.36 -3.05
N LEU A 104 11.81 9.50 -3.08
CA LEU A 104 11.67 8.07 -2.83
C LEU A 104 11.14 7.79 -1.41
N MET A 105 11.64 8.51 -0.39
CA MET A 105 11.15 8.38 0.99
C MET A 105 9.70 8.84 1.15
N VAL A 106 9.32 9.95 0.50
CA VAL A 106 7.92 10.44 0.52
C VAL A 106 7.00 9.43 -0.16
N GLY A 107 7.39 8.89 -1.31
CA GLY A 107 6.66 7.81 -1.97
C GLY A 107 6.49 6.59 -1.07
N ARG A 108 7.54 6.20 -0.32
CA ARG A 108 7.49 5.06 0.60
C ARG A 108 6.73 5.30 1.90
N ALA A 109 6.50 6.55 2.29
CA ALA A 109 5.70 6.90 3.47
C ALA A 109 4.19 6.93 3.19
N LEU A 110 3.78 6.98 1.91
CA LEU A 110 2.39 6.96 1.43
C LEU A 110 1.89 5.52 1.20
#